data_AF-A0A1I7YX65-F1
#
_entry.id   AF-A0A1I7YX65-F1
#
_cell.length_a   1.000
_cell.length_b   1.000
_cell.length_c   1.000
_cell.angle_alpha   90.00
_cell.angle_beta   90.00
_cell.angle_gamma   90.00
#
_symmetry.space_group_name_H-M   'P 1'
#
loop_
_entity.id
_entity.type
_entity.pdbx_description
1 polymer ?
#
loop_
_entity_poly.entity_id
_entity_poly.type
_entity_poly.pdbx_seq_one_letter_code
_entity_poly.pdbx_strand_id
1 'polypeptide(L)'
;MEIPKSLLCQEQFKELVITEPRPVRPWKTTPVQELMELWSENSEKLRGKHLIVNDYCGHGIKQLEEFLVQRVQSASIIERVLEACSKEECDFIDKYHRNNYYTFPMPSCVYKFEEGEEGMRRRLYISFDCASDEVVSMHQQRPANHKGSNKIHLIRATKMFHILFD
;
A
#
# COMPACT_ATOMS: atom_id res chain seq x y z
N MET A 1 2.75 15.61 9.41
CA MET A 1 3.85 14.64 9.24
C MET A 1 5.13 15.25 8.63
N GLU A 2 5.62 16.40 9.11
CA GLU A 2 6.64 17.15 8.34
C GLU A 2 7.99 16.46 8.18
N ILE A 3 8.56 15.93 9.27
CA ILE A 3 9.87 15.27 9.22
C ILE A 3 9.82 13.99 8.38
N PRO A 4 8.91 13.02 8.61
CA PRO A 4 8.85 11.81 7.79
C PRO A 4 8.64 12.08 6.30
N LYS A 5 7.79 13.05 5.93
CA LYS A 5 7.57 13.45 4.53
C LYS A 5 8.87 13.98 3.90
N SER A 6 9.58 14.86 4.61
CA SER A 6 10.86 15.41 4.14
C SER A 6 11.92 14.34 3.95
N LEU A 7 12.06 13.42 4.91
CA LEU A 7 13.01 12.31 4.83
C LEU A 7 12.66 11.37 3.69
N LEU A 8 11.39 11.02 3.52
CA LEU A 8 10.95 10.14 2.45
C LEU A 8 11.25 10.74 1.06
N CYS A 9 11.27 12.06 0.89
CA CYS A 9 11.69 12.69 -0.37
C CYS A 9 13.20 12.65 -0.66
N GLN A 10 14.04 12.25 0.29
CA GLN A 10 15.50 12.15 0.09
C GLN A 10 15.87 10.79 -0.50
N GLU A 11 16.91 10.74 -1.35
CA GLU A 11 17.26 9.53 -2.11
C GLU A 11 17.63 8.32 -1.24
N GLN A 12 18.27 8.57 -0.08
CA GLN A 12 18.75 7.52 0.83
C GLN A 12 17.64 6.74 1.54
N PHE A 13 16.44 7.34 1.70
CA PHE A 13 15.32 6.68 2.37
C PHE A 13 14.47 5.98 1.33
N LYS A 14 14.34 4.66 1.46
CA LYS A 14 13.54 3.83 0.54
C LYS A 14 12.23 3.35 1.15
N GLU A 15 12.10 3.42 2.47
CA GLU A 15 11.00 2.85 3.21
C GLU A 15 10.58 3.78 4.35
N LEU A 16 9.27 3.83 4.59
CA LEU A 16 8.68 4.38 5.79
C LEU A 16 7.74 3.34 6.40
N VAL A 17 7.96 3.03 7.67
CA VAL A 17 7.11 2.13 8.45
C VAL A 17 6.28 2.93 9.44
N ILE A 18 4.97 2.73 9.40
CA ILE A 18 4.02 3.26 10.39
C ILE A 18 3.54 2.07 11.22
N THR A 19 3.87 2.07 12.50
CA THR A 19 3.41 1.06 13.45
C THR A 19 2.51 1.74 14.48
N GLU A 20 1.26 1.31 14.59
CA GLU A 20 0.38 1.70 15.69
C GLU A 20 0.20 0.50 16.63
N PRO A 21 0.92 0.43 17.75
CA PRO A 21 0.88 -0.74 18.62
C PRO A 21 -0.37 -0.81 19.52
N ARG A 22 -1.25 0.22 19.56
CA ARG A 22 -2.38 0.26 20.51
C ARG A 22 -3.76 0.41 19.85
N PRO A 23 -4.74 -0.46 20.18
CA PRO A 23 -6.10 -0.39 19.65
C PRO A 23 -6.92 0.79 20.20
N VAL A 24 -6.49 1.37 21.32
CA VAL A 24 -7.41 2.07 22.23
C VAL A 24 -7.71 3.49 21.77
N ARG A 25 -6.93 4.08 20.86
CA ARG A 25 -7.15 5.46 20.41
C ARG A 25 -7.15 5.56 18.89
N PRO A 26 -8.16 6.23 18.31
CA PRO A 26 -8.11 6.63 16.92
C PRO A 26 -6.81 7.36 16.62
N TRP A 27 -6.28 7.15 15.42
CA TRP A 27 -5.15 7.95 14.95
C TRP A 27 -5.51 9.43 15.07
N LYS A 28 -4.70 10.19 15.81
CA LYS A 28 -4.91 11.64 15.98
C LYS A 28 -4.61 12.43 14.71
N THR A 29 -3.89 11.81 13.78
CA THR A 29 -3.38 12.40 12.55
C THR A 29 -3.76 11.52 11.36
N THR A 30 -3.57 12.03 10.15
CA THR A 30 -3.88 11.33 8.91
C THR A 30 -2.63 10.99 8.08
N PRO A 31 -1.66 10.24 8.64
CA PRO A 31 -0.36 10.07 8.04
C PRO A 31 -0.39 9.33 6.70
N VAL A 32 -1.32 8.40 6.49
CA VAL A 32 -1.45 7.71 5.19
C VAL A 32 -1.98 8.68 4.15
N GLN A 33 -3.02 9.45 4.48
CA GLN A 33 -3.56 10.47 3.59
C GLN A 33 -2.50 11.53 3.25
N GLU A 34 -1.78 12.06 4.25
CA GLU A 34 -0.71 13.04 4.05
C GLU A 34 0.40 12.50 3.11
N LEU A 35 0.68 11.19 3.15
CA LEU A 35 1.65 10.55 2.26
C LEU A 35 1.09 10.34 0.85
N MET A 36 -0.20 10.04 0.70
CA MET A 36 -0.86 9.96 -0.61
C MET A 36 -0.92 11.34 -1.29
N GLU A 37 -1.17 12.39 -0.51
CA GLU A 37 -1.10 13.79 -0.95
C GLU A 37 0.34 14.15 -1.37
N LEU A 38 1.35 13.78 -0.57
CA LEU A 38 2.76 13.97 -0.93
C LEU A 38 3.11 13.28 -2.25
N TRP A 39 2.67 12.04 -2.46
CA TRP A 39 2.84 11.30 -3.72
C TRP A 39 2.16 12.02 -4.89
N SER A 40 1.00 12.61 -4.66
CA SER A 40 0.29 13.38 -5.67
C SER A 40 1.04 14.65 -6.11
N GLU A 41 1.92 15.18 -5.28
CA GLU A 41 2.70 16.38 -5.57
C GLU A 41 4.14 16.07 -6.00
N ASN A 42 4.69 14.92 -5.59
CA ASN A 42 6.11 14.59 -5.71
C ASN A 42 6.33 13.14 -6.18
N SER A 43 5.49 12.63 -7.10
CA SER A 43 5.52 11.23 -7.56
C SER A 43 6.93 10.77 -7.98
N GLU A 44 7.64 11.59 -8.77
CA GLU A 44 9.01 11.29 -9.20
C GLU A 44 9.99 11.08 -8.05
N LYS A 45 9.88 11.89 -6.98
CA LYS A 45 10.76 11.75 -5.81
C LYS A 45 10.41 10.52 -4.99
N LEU A 46 9.14 10.12 -4.99
CA LEU A 46 8.64 9.00 -4.22
C LEU A 46 8.73 7.67 -4.96
N ARG A 47 9.03 7.69 -6.26
CA ARG A 47 9.16 6.52 -7.10
C ARG A 47 10.14 5.49 -6.52
N GLY A 48 9.68 4.25 -6.47
CA GLY A 48 10.40 3.11 -5.90
C GLY A 48 10.52 3.11 -4.38
N LYS A 49 9.73 3.94 -3.67
CA LYS A 49 9.69 3.93 -2.21
C LYS A 49 8.50 3.13 -1.71
N HIS A 50 8.64 2.70 -0.47
CA HIS A 50 7.72 1.78 0.18
C HIS A 50 7.13 2.43 1.42
N LEU A 51 5.82 2.31 1.57
CA LEU A 51 5.11 2.62 2.80
C LEU A 51 4.56 1.30 3.35
N ILE A 52 4.93 0.99 4.58
CA ILE A 52 4.44 -0.18 5.30
C ILE A 52 3.64 0.32 6.49
N VAL A 53 2.43 -0.20 6.64
CA VAL A 53 1.60 0.07 7.81
C VAL A 53 1.32 -1.26 8.49
N ASN A 54 1.68 -1.33 9.77
CA ASN A 54 1.58 -2.53 10.59
C ASN A 54 0.62 -2.33 11.76
N ASP A 55 0.12 -3.45 12.28
CA ASP A 55 -0.81 -3.59 13.39
C ASP A 55 -2.20 -3.00 13.08
N TYR A 56 -2.67 -1.99 13.82
CA TYR A 56 -4.04 -1.46 13.69
C TYR A 56 -4.24 -0.61 12.42
N CYS A 57 -4.26 -1.29 11.27
CA CYS A 57 -4.30 -0.69 9.94
C CYS A 57 -5.65 -0.06 9.55
N GLY A 58 -6.73 -0.34 10.28
CA GLY A 58 -8.08 0.10 9.91
C GLY A 58 -8.20 1.60 9.66
N HIS A 59 -7.51 2.44 10.46
CA HIS A 59 -7.48 3.89 10.23
C HIS A 59 -6.68 4.27 8.97
N GLY A 60 -5.57 3.59 8.71
CA GLY A 60 -4.76 3.81 7.51
C GLY A 60 -5.47 3.38 6.24
N ILE A 61 -6.18 2.25 6.26
CA ILE A 61 -7.00 1.78 5.14
C ILE A 61 -8.15 2.75 4.88
N LYS A 62 -8.82 3.25 5.92
CA LYS A 62 -9.87 4.26 5.75
C LYS A 62 -9.34 5.53 5.08
N GLN A 63 -8.16 6.01 5.47
CA GLN A 63 -7.51 7.17 4.83
C GLN A 63 -7.15 6.91 3.36
N LEU A 64 -6.66 5.71 3.06
CA LEU A 64 -6.39 5.29 1.68
C LEU A 64 -7.67 5.24 0.84
N GLU A 65 -8.75 4.65 1.37
CA GLU A 65 -10.06 4.59 0.71
C GLU A 65 -10.59 5.99 0.42
N GLU A 66 -10.58 6.89 1.41
CA GLU A 66 -11.03 8.28 1.26
C GLU A 66 -10.23 9.02 0.18
N PHE A 67 -8.91 8.84 0.14
CA PHE A 67 -8.05 9.41 -0.91
C PHE A 67 -8.43 8.90 -2.31
N LEU A 68 -8.58 7.58 -2.48
CA LEU A 68 -8.90 6.97 -3.77
C LEU A 68 -10.29 7.37 -4.27
N VAL A 69 -11.29 7.40 -3.38
CA VAL A 69 -12.67 7.80 -3.71
C VAL A 69 -12.74 9.24 -4.20
N GLN A 70 -11.99 10.16 -3.56
CA GLN A 70 -11.93 11.56 -3.98
C GLN A 70 -11.39 11.72 -5.41
N ARG A 71 -10.39 10.90 -5.79
CA ARG A 71 -9.75 10.96 -7.12
C ARG A 71 -10.64 10.48 -8.25
N VAL A 72 -11.43 9.44 -8.01
CA VAL A 72 -12.29 8.84 -9.03
C VAL A 72 -13.64 9.59 -9.15
N GLN A 73 -13.90 10.57 -8.28
CA GLN A 73 -15.15 11.34 -8.22
C GLN A 73 -16.41 10.45 -8.25
N SER A 74 -16.29 9.25 -7.71
CA SER A 74 -17.31 8.23 -7.72
C SER A 74 -17.43 7.69 -6.31
N ALA A 75 -18.65 7.42 -5.85
CA ALA A 75 -18.89 6.67 -4.61
C ALA A 75 -18.47 5.18 -4.72
N SER A 76 -17.55 4.87 -5.64
CA SER A 76 -17.11 3.53 -5.94
C SER A 76 -16.21 3.03 -4.83
N ILE A 77 -16.53 1.82 -4.37
CA ILE A 77 -15.77 1.11 -3.35
C ILE A 77 -14.36 0.79 -3.87
N ILE A 78 -13.36 0.61 -2.98
CA ILE A 78 -11.97 0.29 -3.33
C ILE A 78 -11.85 -0.88 -4.32
N GLU A 79 -12.80 -1.83 -4.25
CA GLU A 79 -13.03 -2.95 -5.17
C GLU A 79 -13.11 -2.56 -6.65
N ARG A 80 -13.58 -1.33 -6.95
CA ARG A 80 -13.77 -0.83 -8.32
C ARG A 80 -12.66 0.11 -8.77
N VAL A 81 -11.91 0.67 -7.83
CA VAL A 81 -10.82 1.62 -8.10
C VAL A 81 -9.50 0.89 -8.29
N LEU A 82 -9.30 -0.21 -7.54
CA LEU A 82 -8.09 -0.99 -7.61
C LEU A 82 -8.23 -2.17 -8.58
N GLU A 83 -7.24 -2.32 -9.45
CA GLU A 83 -7.15 -3.44 -10.39
C GLU A 83 -6.11 -4.44 -9.91
N ALA A 84 -6.36 -5.74 -10.06
CA ALA A 84 -5.35 -6.75 -9.78
C ALA A 84 -4.24 -6.69 -10.85
N CYS A 85 -2.99 -6.73 -10.42
CA CYS A 85 -1.83 -6.73 -11.32
C CYS A 85 -1.71 -8.05 -12.07
N SER A 86 -1.27 -7.97 -13.33
CA SER A 86 -0.92 -9.17 -14.11
C SER A 86 0.36 -9.82 -13.57
N LYS A 87 0.69 -11.00 -14.12
CA LYS A 87 1.96 -11.66 -13.82
C LYS A 87 3.15 -10.80 -14.24
N GLU A 88 3.10 -10.25 -15.45
CA GLU A 88 4.17 -9.42 -16.02
C GLU A 88 4.40 -8.15 -15.20
N GLU A 89 3.32 -7.55 -14.69
CA GLU A 89 3.40 -6.41 -13.78
C GLU A 89 4.06 -6.80 -12.45
N CYS A 90 3.66 -7.93 -11.85
CA CYS A 90 4.30 -8.42 -10.63
C CYS A 90 5.80 -8.73 -10.86
N ASP A 91 6.13 -9.40 -11.96
CA ASP A 91 7.51 -9.74 -12.32
C ASP A 91 8.36 -8.46 -12.55
N PHE A 92 7.78 -7.41 -13.14
CA PHE A 92 8.40 -6.10 -13.28
C PHE A 92 8.68 -5.46 -11.92
N ILE A 93 7.66 -5.40 -11.06
CA ILE A 93 7.75 -4.79 -9.73
C ILE A 93 8.79 -5.50 -8.86
N ASP A 94 8.84 -6.83 -8.88
CA ASP A 94 9.84 -7.61 -8.16
C ASP A 94 11.26 -7.33 -8.68
N LYS A 95 11.44 -7.24 -10.00
CA LYS A 95 12.74 -7.00 -10.62
C LYS A 95 13.30 -5.61 -10.31
N TYR A 96 12.47 -4.57 -10.38
CA TYR A 96 12.95 -3.18 -10.30
C TYR A 96 12.77 -2.54 -8.92
N HIS A 97 11.76 -2.96 -8.15
CA HIS A 97 11.43 -2.39 -6.85
C HIS A 97 11.61 -3.39 -5.69
N ARG A 98 12.08 -4.62 -5.96
CA ARG A 98 12.37 -5.63 -4.92
C ARG A 98 11.19 -5.86 -3.99
N ASN A 99 9.98 -5.79 -4.54
CA ASN A 99 8.74 -5.93 -3.79
C ASN A 99 8.63 -7.31 -3.13
N ASN A 100 9.29 -8.32 -3.71
CA ASN A 100 9.42 -9.65 -3.14
C ASN A 100 10.12 -9.72 -1.77
N TYR A 101 10.77 -8.65 -1.31
CA TYR A 101 11.30 -8.57 0.07
C TYR A 101 10.22 -8.31 1.12
N TYR A 102 9.04 -7.82 0.72
CA TYR A 102 7.91 -7.63 1.62
C TYR A 102 7.02 -8.86 1.60
N THR A 103 7.07 -9.60 2.71
CA THR A 103 6.42 -10.90 2.81
C THR A 103 5.30 -10.88 3.84
N PHE A 104 4.26 -11.67 3.56
CA PHE A 104 3.07 -11.78 4.37
C PHE A 104 2.83 -13.25 4.74
N PRO A 105 2.25 -13.54 5.92
CA PRO A 105 1.76 -14.87 6.24
C PRO A 105 0.76 -15.40 5.21
N MET A 106 -0.20 -14.59 4.80
CA MET A 106 -1.17 -14.92 3.76
C MET A 106 -1.29 -13.77 2.76
N PRO A 107 -0.40 -13.70 1.74
CA PRO A 107 -0.36 -12.54 0.85
C PRO A 107 -1.63 -12.40 0.00
N SER A 108 -2.11 -11.17 -0.14
CA SER A 108 -3.03 -10.77 -1.21
C SER A 108 -2.34 -10.89 -2.58
N CYS A 109 -3.11 -10.79 -3.66
CA CYS A 109 -2.50 -10.36 -4.92
C CYS A 109 -2.06 -8.90 -4.82
N VAL A 110 -1.20 -8.46 -5.76
CA VAL A 110 -0.82 -7.06 -5.87
C VAL A 110 -1.94 -6.33 -6.61
N TYR A 111 -2.45 -5.27 -6.02
CA TYR A 111 -3.42 -4.37 -6.63
C TYR A 111 -2.72 -3.10 -7.11
N LYS A 112 -3.27 -2.43 -8.12
CA LYS A 112 -2.76 -1.15 -8.59
C LYS A 112 -3.86 -0.09 -8.66
N PHE A 113 -3.46 1.15 -8.41
CA PHE A 113 -4.17 2.35 -8.79
C PHE A 113 -3.29 3.12 -9.78
N GLU A 114 -3.88 3.65 -10.85
CA GLU A 114 -3.18 4.46 -11.85
C GLU A 114 -3.96 5.75 -12.11
N GLU A 115 -3.26 6.87 -12.14
CA GLU A 115 -3.83 8.16 -12.58
C GLU A 115 -2.80 8.96 -13.40
N GLY A 116 -3.30 9.95 -14.15
CA GLY A 116 -2.50 10.81 -15.01
C GLY A 116 -2.61 10.48 -16.50
N GLU A 117 -2.10 11.38 -17.33
CA GLU A 117 -2.06 11.23 -18.79
C GLU A 117 -0.88 10.38 -19.25
N GLU A 118 -0.91 9.92 -20.50
CA GLU A 118 0.17 9.14 -21.10
C GLU A 118 1.53 9.89 -21.01
N GLY A 119 2.55 9.23 -20.47
CA GLY A 119 3.86 9.82 -20.19
C GLY A 119 4.01 10.50 -18.82
N MET A 120 2.90 10.79 -18.12
CA MET A 120 2.87 11.32 -16.75
C MET A 120 2.11 10.41 -15.79
N ARG A 121 1.88 9.16 -16.19
CA ARG A 121 1.19 8.16 -15.39
C ARG A 121 2.00 7.83 -14.17
N ARG A 122 1.33 7.87 -13.02
CA ARG A 122 1.86 7.44 -11.74
C ARG A 122 0.97 6.35 -11.17
N ARG A 123 1.58 5.44 -10.42
CA ARG A 123 0.93 4.25 -9.90
C ARG A 123 1.18 4.09 -8.42
N LEU A 124 0.19 3.48 -7.77
CA LEU A 124 0.35 2.89 -6.45
C LEU A 124 0.17 1.38 -6.62
N TYR A 125 1.09 0.60 -6.07
CA TYR A 125 0.95 -0.84 -5.95
C TYR A 125 0.68 -1.21 -4.50
N ILE A 126 -0.41 -1.92 -4.24
CA ILE A 126 -0.91 -2.21 -2.90
C ILE A 126 -0.94 -3.71 -2.68
N SER A 127 -0.42 -4.15 -1.56
CA SER A 127 -0.46 -5.55 -1.11
C SER A 127 -0.72 -5.61 0.38
N PHE A 128 -1.37 -6.65 0.87
CA PHE A 128 -1.74 -6.76 2.27
C PHE A 128 -1.81 -8.21 2.74
N ASP A 129 -1.72 -8.40 4.05
CA ASP A 129 -1.96 -9.69 4.67
C ASP A 129 -3.46 -9.99 4.71
N CYS A 130 -3.84 -11.11 4.10
CA CYS A 130 -5.20 -11.63 4.10
C CYS A 130 -5.48 -12.53 5.31
N ALA A 131 -4.48 -12.78 6.17
CA ALA A 131 -4.65 -13.64 7.31
C ALA A 131 -5.81 -13.13 8.19
N SER A 132 -6.79 -14.01 8.42
CA SER A 132 -7.67 -13.92 9.57
C SER A 132 -6.84 -14.17 10.85
N ASP A 133 -7.43 -14.07 12.03
CA ASP A 133 -6.78 -14.34 13.33
C ASP A 133 -6.20 -15.79 13.49
N GLU A 134 -6.10 -16.55 12.39
CA GLU A 134 -5.41 -17.83 12.32
C GLU A 134 -3.90 -17.67 12.51
N VAL A 135 -3.36 -18.46 13.43
CA VAL A 135 -1.93 -18.50 13.75
C VAL A 135 -1.19 -19.22 12.61
N VAL A 136 -0.89 -18.51 11.53
CA VAL A 136 -0.01 -19.02 10.48
C VAL A 136 1.43 -18.95 11.00
N SER A 137 2.18 -20.04 10.89
CA SER A 137 3.59 -20.08 11.32
C SER A 137 4.42 -19.03 10.57
N MET A 138 5.24 -18.24 11.28
CA MET A 138 6.13 -17.23 10.67
C MET A 138 7.08 -17.80 9.60
N HIS A 139 7.29 -19.13 9.58
CA HIS A 139 8.17 -19.84 8.65
C HIS A 139 7.61 -19.98 7.23
N GLN A 140 6.40 -19.47 6.95
CA GLN A 140 5.74 -19.58 5.65
C GLN A 140 5.43 -18.23 5.00
N GLN A 141 6.05 -17.14 5.45
CA GLN A 141 5.86 -15.84 4.83
C GLN A 141 6.28 -15.86 3.35
N ARG A 142 5.45 -15.26 2.50
CA ARG A 142 5.65 -15.20 1.06
C ARG A 142 5.34 -13.81 0.54
N PRO A 143 5.98 -13.36 -0.54
CA PRO A 143 5.66 -12.09 -1.14
C PRO A 143 4.29 -12.11 -1.81
N ALA A 144 3.65 -10.94 -1.87
CA ALA A 144 2.47 -10.73 -2.69
C ALA A 144 2.84 -10.79 -4.18
N ASN A 145 2.01 -11.48 -4.97
CA ASN A 145 2.16 -11.61 -6.42
C ASN A 145 0.79 -11.93 -7.07
N HIS A 146 0.73 -12.06 -8.39
CA HIS A 146 -0.50 -12.36 -9.13
C HIS A 146 -1.27 -13.64 -8.69
N LYS A 147 -0.63 -14.57 -7.95
CA LYS A 147 -1.26 -15.79 -7.40
C LYS A 147 -1.73 -15.65 -5.95
N GLY A 148 -1.52 -14.50 -5.32
CA GLY A 148 -2.04 -14.22 -3.98
C GLY A 148 -3.57 -14.18 -3.94
N SER A 149 -4.13 -14.03 -2.73
CA SER A 149 -5.58 -13.96 -2.56
C SER A 149 -6.16 -12.72 -3.26
N ASN A 150 -7.05 -12.92 -4.23
CA ASN A 150 -7.73 -11.83 -4.95
C ASN A 150 -9.01 -11.35 -4.23
N LYS A 151 -9.03 -11.40 -2.90
CA LYS A 151 -10.17 -10.97 -2.09
C LYS A 151 -9.94 -9.57 -1.53
N ILE A 152 -10.06 -8.55 -2.38
CA ILE A 152 -9.79 -7.15 -2.04
C ILE A 152 -10.54 -6.68 -0.78
N HIS A 153 -11.76 -7.16 -0.53
CA HIS A 153 -12.55 -6.78 0.66
C HIS A 153 -11.88 -7.12 1.99
N LEU A 154 -10.91 -8.07 2.00
CA LEU A 154 -10.14 -8.42 3.20
C LEU A 154 -9.16 -7.32 3.62
N ILE A 155 -8.88 -6.32 2.77
CA ILE A 155 -7.99 -5.20 3.10
C ILE A 155 -8.44 -4.45 4.36
N ARG A 156 -9.77 -4.35 4.59
CA ARG A 156 -10.33 -3.63 5.75
C ARG A 156 -10.06 -4.33 7.09
N ALA A 157 -9.79 -5.63 7.06
CA ALA A 157 -9.48 -6.43 8.24
C ALA A 157 -7.99 -6.72 8.39
N THR A 158 -7.15 -6.23 7.47
CA THR A 158 -5.72 -6.51 7.50
C THR A 158 -5.04 -5.89 8.71
N LYS A 159 -3.98 -6.54 9.18
CA LYS A 159 -3.06 -6.00 10.18
C LYS A 159 -1.74 -5.53 9.58
N MET A 160 -1.59 -5.68 8.26
CA MET A 160 -0.38 -5.26 7.56
C MET A 160 -0.72 -4.97 6.11
N PHE A 161 -0.45 -3.75 5.66
CA PHE A 161 -0.47 -3.43 4.23
C PHE A 161 0.77 -2.65 3.81
N HIS A 162 1.10 -2.81 2.54
CA HIS A 162 2.27 -2.27 1.89
C HIS A 162 1.82 -1.52 0.63
N ILE A 163 2.36 -0.31 0.45
CA ILE A 163 2.19 0.51 -0.73
C ILE A 163 3.57 0.79 -1.33
N LEU A 164 3.74 0.46 -2.60
CA LEU A 164 4.86 0.89 -3.44
C LEU A 164 4.40 2.06 -4.32
N PHE A 165 5.16 3.14 -4.30
CA PHE A 165 4.98 4.30 -5.17
C PHE A 165 5.76 4.11 -6.49
N ASP A 166 5.12 4.19 -7.66
CA ASP A 166 5.79 4.20 -8.98
C ASP A 166 5.37 5.41 -9.84
#